data_AF-A0A7T0NXW1-F1
#
_entry.id   AF-A0A7T0NXW1-F1
#
_cell.length_a   1.000
_cell.length_b   1.000
_cell.length_c   1.000
_cell.angle_alpha   90.00
_cell.angle_beta   90.00
_cell.angle_gamma   90.00
#
_symmetry.space_group_name_H-M   'P 1'
#
loop_
_entity.id
_entity.type
_entity.pdbx_description
1 polymer ?
#
loop_
_entity_poly.entity_id
_entity_poly.type
_entity_poly.pdbx_seq_one_letter_code
_entity_poly.pdbx_strand_id
1 'polypeptide(L)'
;MLKISKYIGIVFLFIAIFCNIKFAFAEDNSKVRGIERPIFLTIAASNKDDDKLDHGIYIFNIHCASDGCSLERISMNECVNDKNGSLSFTPTVDSWVSWAGSLEANLNDNVLELDVFERTPHSSPAKIKLELDFSNTQSVQIKSFKATGFFNSKKWPGTDRVEFVPLPGDQTKQLNCPVFLPGITSEKK
;
A
#
# COMPACT_ATOMS: atom_id res chain seq x y z
N MET A 1 -10.07 40.84 -64.33
CA MET A 1 -8.96 41.41 -63.54
C MET A 1 -9.33 41.24 -62.06
N LEU A 2 -8.71 40.30 -61.32
CA LEU A 2 -7.55 40.51 -60.43
C LEU A 2 -7.75 41.69 -59.45
N LYS A 3 -7.50 41.65 -58.14
CA LYS A 3 -7.11 40.64 -57.13
C LYS A 3 -6.96 41.42 -55.78
N ILE A 4 -6.86 40.70 -54.66
CA ILE A 4 -6.27 41.11 -53.34
C ILE A 4 -7.27 41.77 -52.37
N SER A 5 -7.82 41.06 -51.38
CA SER A 5 -7.19 40.57 -50.13
C SER A 5 -6.79 41.68 -49.16
N LYS A 6 -7.43 41.72 -47.98
CA LYS A 6 -6.73 41.96 -46.72
C LYS A 6 -7.59 41.55 -45.52
N TYR A 7 -7.09 40.52 -44.85
CA TYR A 7 -7.29 40.18 -43.45
C TYR A 7 -7.29 41.41 -42.53
N ILE A 8 -8.07 41.34 -41.45
CA ILE A 8 -7.89 41.87 -40.07
C ILE A 8 -9.27 41.70 -39.42
N GLY A 9 -9.52 41.01 -38.32
CA GLY A 9 -8.68 40.29 -37.38
C GLY A 9 -9.61 39.45 -36.51
N ILE A 10 -9.24 38.19 -36.30
CA ILE A 10 -9.84 37.31 -35.32
C ILE A 10 -9.42 37.84 -33.96
N VAL A 11 -10.32 38.54 -33.28
CA VAL A 11 -10.15 38.96 -31.88
C VAL A 11 -11.30 38.35 -31.09
N PHE A 12 -10.95 37.23 -30.45
CA PHE A 12 -11.36 36.83 -29.10
C PHE A 12 -12.63 37.48 -28.54
N LEU A 13 -13.71 36.71 -28.50
CA LEU A 13 -14.72 36.91 -27.47
C LEU A 13 -15.16 35.56 -26.90
N PHE A 14 -14.46 35.19 -25.84
CA PHE A 14 -14.80 34.27 -24.76
C PHE A 14 -16.14 33.53 -24.92
N ILE A 15 -16.09 32.33 -25.50
CA ILE A 15 -17.08 31.31 -25.21
C ILE A 15 -16.77 30.86 -23.77
N ALA A 16 -17.57 31.37 -22.84
CA ALA A 16 -17.68 30.82 -21.50
C ALA A 16 -18.19 29.39 -21.60
N ILE A 17 -17.29 28.44 -21.84
CA ILE A 17 -17.51 27.04 -21.51
C ILE A 17 -17.47 26.99 -19.99
N PHE A 18 -18.60 27.30 -19.37
CA PHE A 18 -18.93 26.76 -18.07
C PHE A 18 -18.99 25.25 -18.26
N CYS A 19 -17.81 24.64 -18.12
CA CYS A 19 -17.69 23.22 -17.93
C CYS A 19 -18.49 22.92 -16.67
N ASN A 20 -19.74 22.49 -16.87
CA ASN A 20 -20.55 21.84 -15.85
C ASN A 20 -19.89 20.50 -15.54
N ILE A 21 -18.67 20.54 -15.03
CA ILE A 21 -18.11 19.41 -14.29
C ILE A 21 -18.88 19.45 -12.99
N LYS A 22 -20.03 18.77 -12.98
CA LYS A 22 -20.57 18.24 -11.75
C LYS A 22 -19.46 17.33 -11.22
N PHE A 23 -18.64 17.86 -10.31
CA PHE A 23 -17.98 17.01 -9.34
C PHE A 23 -19.12 16.35 -8.57
N ALA A 24 -19.52 15.17 -9.05
CA ALA A 24 -20.15 14.21 -8.18
C ALA A 24 -19.10 13.95 -7.10
N PHE A 25 -19.27 14.62 -5.96
CA PHE A 25 -18.65 14.15 -4.73
C PHE A 25 -19.11 12.69 -4.63
N ALA A 26 -18.18 11.76 -4.83
CA ALA A 26 -18.44 10.37 -4.57
C ALA A 26 -18.98 10.33 -3.14
N GLU A 27 -20.20 9.78 -2.99
CA GLU A 27 -20.73 9.45 -1.66
C GLU A 27 -19.64 8.70 -0.91
N ASP A 28 -19.51 9.04 0.37
CA ASP A 28 -18.53 8.46 1.28
C ASP A 28 -18.77 6.94 1.37
N ASN A 29 -18.14 6.22 0.46
CA ASN A 29 -18.19 4.77 0.36
C ASN A 29 -17.15 4.12 1.29
N SER A 30 -16.52 4.90 2.19
CA SER A 30 -15.55 4.36 3.11
C SER A 30 -16.27 3.42 4.09
N LYS A 31 -16.04 2.12 3.91
CA LYS A 31 -16.52 1.08 4.84
C LYS A 31 -15.56 0.98 6.03
N VAL A 32 -15.46 2.08 6.77
CA VAL A 32 -14.67 2.18 8.00
C VAL A 32 -15.65 2.29 9.18
N ARG A 33 -15.48 1.46 10.20
CA ARG A 33 -16.39 1.41 11.36
C ARG A 33 -15.61 1.35 12.67
N GLY A 34 -16.10 2.07 13.67
CA GLY A 34 -15.59 2.03 15.05
C GLY A 34 -14.26 2.76 15.30
N ILE A 35 -13.66 3.38 14.28
CA ILE A 35 -12.38 4.08 14.40
C ILE A 35 -12.61 5.54 14.76
N GLU A 36 -12.57 5.85 16.05
CA GLU A 36 -12.69 7.22 16.56
C GLU A 36 -11.33 7.89 16.78
N ARG A 37 -10.28 7.08 16.98
CA ARG A 37 -8.91 7.52 17.19
C ARG A 37 -8.02 7.06 16.05
N PRO A 38 -7.13 7.92 15.53
CA PRO A 38 -6.17 7.51 14.51
C PRO A 38 -5.27 6.36 14.97
N ILE A 39 -5.07 5.40 14.09
CA ILE A 39 -4.19 4.23 14.27
C ILE A 39 -3.10 4.32 13.22
N PHE A 40 -1.84 4.36 13.67
CA PHE A 40 -0.65 4.37 12.82
C PHE A 40 0.27 3.25 13.26
N LEU A 41 0.48 2.25 12.41
CA LEU A 41 1.21 1.05 12.75
C LEU A 41 2.14 0.65 11.62
N THR A 42 3.34 0.21 11.98
CA THR A 42 4.31 -0.42 11.07
C THR A 42 4.68 -1.78 11.63
N ILE A 43 4.51 -2.82 10.81
CA ILE A 43 4.70 -4.21 11.23
C ILE A 43 5.63 -4.89 10.23
N ALA A 44 6.78 -5.35 10.70
CA ALA A 44 7.63 -6.24 9.95
C ALA A 44 7.15 -7.68 10.14
N ALA A 45 7.00 -8.42 9.05
CA ALA A 45 6.47 -9.78 9.04
C ALA A 45 7.18 -10.64 8.01
N SER A 46 7.11 -11.95 8.18
CA SER A 46 7.51 -12.95 7.20
C SER A 46 6.38 -13.92 6.94
N ASN A 47 6.51 -14.71 5.88
CA ASN A 47 5.64 -15.86 5.73
C ASN A 47 5.89 -16.82 6.92
N LYS A 48 4.81 -17.39 7.46
CA LYS A 48 4.83 -18.34 8.58
C LYS A 48 5.74 -19.54 8.34
N ASP A 49 5.82 -20.01 7.09
CA ASP A 49 6.63 -21.18 6.72
C ASP A 49 8.02 -20.79 6.19
N ASP A 50 8.43 -19.53 6.40
CA ASP A 50 9.69 -18.96 5.90
C ASP A 50 10.64 -18.57 7.05
N ASP A 51 10.97 -19.53 7.92
CA ASP A 51 11.84 -19.32 9.09
C ASP A 51 13.22 -18.72 8.73
N LYS A 52 13.71 -19.03 7.52
CA LYS A 52 14.97 -18.51 7.01
C LYS A 52 14.83 -17.16 6.33
N LEU A 53 13.61 -16.66 6.15
CA LEU A 53 13.27 -15.41 5.46
C LEU A 53 13.70 -15.42 3.98
N ASP A 54 13.75 -16.59 3.34
CA ASP A 54 14.20 -16.77 1.96
C ASP A 54 13.20 -16.19 0.95
N HIS A 55 11.91 -16.26 1.30
CA HIS A 55 10.81 -15.72 0.50
C HIS A 55 10.50 -14.26 0.82
N GLY A 56 11.04 -13.75 1.93
CA GLY A 56 11.31 -12.33 2.13
C GLY A 56 10.73 -11.73 3.40
N ILE A 57 11.09 -10.46 3.61
CA ILE A 57 10.57 -9.62 4.69
C ILE A 57 9.51 -8.70 4.08
N TYR A 58 8.41 -8.53 4.80
CA TYR A 58 7.28 -7.71 4.41
C TYR A 58 7.04 -6.65 5.47
N ILE A 59 6.91 -5.39 5.05
CA ILE A 59 6.52 -4.30 5.93
C ILE A 59 5.08 -3.95 5.63
N PHE A 60 4.21 -4.03 6.64
CA PHE A 60 2.84 -3.58 6.60
C PHE A 60 2.74 -2.22 7.28
N ASN A 61 2.40 -1.19 6.53
CA ASN A 61 2.04 0.12 7.08
C ASN A 61 0.52 0.26 7.08
N ILE A 62 -0.04 0.51 8.25
CA ILE A 62 -1.47 0.67 8.45
C ILE A 62 -1.70 2.06 8.98
N HIS A 63 -2.54 2.80 8.28
CA HIS A 63 -3.01 4.11 8.70
C HIS A 63 -4.54 4.13 8.62
N CYS A 64 -5.19 4.33 9.76
CA CYS A 64 -6.64 4.40 9.85
C CYS A 64 -7.04 5.62 10.66
N ALA A 65 -8.01 6.37 10.15
CA ALA A 65 -8.65 7.50 10.79
C ALA A 65 -10.17 7.39 10.60
N SER A 66 -10.92 8.38 11.10
CA SER A 66 -12.38 8.37 11.05
C SER A 66 -12.96 8.40 9.63
N ASP A 67 -12.22 8.98 8.68
CA ASP A 67 -12.63 9.21 7.29
C ASP A 67 -12.03 8.19 6.30
N GLY A 68 -11.19 7.27 6.77
CA GLY A 68 -10.55 6.33 5.87
C GLY A 68 -9.48 5.45 6.50
N CYS A 69 -9.15 4.40 5.78
CA CYS A 69 -8.01 3.55 6.06
C CYS A 69 -7.17 3.37 4.80
N SER A 70 -5.87 3.20 4.99
CA SER A 70 -4.91 2.78 4.00
C SER A 70 -4.02 1.69 4.56
N LEU A 71 -3.71 0.72 3.72
CA LEU A 71 -2.79 -0.36 3.96
C LEU A 71 -1.73 -0.33 2.87
N GLU A 72 -0.47 -0.33 3.23
CA GLU A 72 0.64 -0.60 2.31
C GLU A 72 1.36 -1.88 2.73
N ARG A 73 1.70 -2.72 1.75
CA ARG A 73 2.58 -3.87 1.93
C ARG A 73 3.81 -3.68 1.07
N ILE A 74 4.98 -3.68 1.69
CA ILE A 74 6.28 -3.48 1.03
C ILE A 74 7.06 -4.80 1.08
N SER A 75 7.43 -5.35 -0.08
CA SER A 75 8.27 -6.54 -0.22
C SER A 75 9.75 -6.14 -0.25
N MET A 76 10.52 -6.55 0.76
CA MET A 76 11.91 -6.09 1.00
C MET A 76 12.99 -7.03 0.45
N ASN A 77 12.65 -8.10 -0.27
CA ASN A 77 13.64 -9.03 -0.85
C ASN A 77 13.67 -9.01 -2.40
N GLU A 78 13.11 -7.98 -3.02
CA GLU A 78 13.07 -7.84 -4.47
C GLU A 78 14.39 -7.27 -4.98
N CYS A 79 15.33 -8.14 -5.32
CA CYS A 79 16.56 -7.77 -6.00
C CYS A 79 16.47 -8.24 -7.45
N VAL A 80 16.61 -7.32 -8.41
CA VAL A 80 16.49 -7.60 -9.84
C VAL A 80 17.75 -7.13 -10.55
N ASN A 81 18.22 -7.89 -11.54
CA ASN A 81 19.28 -7.41 -12.40
C ASN A 81 18.77 -6.22 -13.23
N ASP A 82 19.49 -5.12 -13.20
CA ASP A 82 19.26 -4.03 -14.12
C ASP A 82 19.65 -4.42 -15.56
N LYS A 83 19.45 -3.50 -16.51
CA LYS A 83 19.77 -3.71 -17.92
C LYS A 83 21.26 -4.01 -18.17
N ASN A 84 22.13 -3.71 -17.20
CA ASN A 84 23.57 -3.89 -17.27
C ASN A 84 24.05 -5.12 -16.47
N GLY A 85 23.13 -5.92 -15.92
CA GLY A 85 23.45 -7.10 -15.11
C GLY A 85 23.87 -6.79 -13.67
N SER A 86 23.74 -5.54 -13.22
CA SER A 86 24.00 -5.15 -11.83
C SER A 86 22.76 -5.43 -10.98
N LEU A 87 22.96 -6.01 -9.80
CA LEU A 87 21.87 -6.33 -8.89
C LEU A 87 21.38 -5.05 -8.20
N SER A 88 20.12 -4.69 -8.43
CA SER A 88 19.49 -3.49 -7.84
C SER A 88 18.34 -3.90 -6.93
N PHE A 89 18.30 -3.25 -5.75
CA PHE A 89 17.16 -3.38 -4.83
C PHE A 89 15.95 -2.61 -5.38
N THR A 90 14.85 -3.32 -5.61
CA THR A 90 13.63 -2.78 -6.24
C THR A 90 12.40 -3.27 -5.49
N PRO A 91 12.10 -2.73 -4.29
CA PRO A 91 10.99 -3.19 -3.47
C PRO A 91 9.67 -3.06 -4.22
N THR A 92 8.79 -4.05 -4.06
CA THR A 92 7.42 -3.97 -4.57
C THR A 92 6.53 -3.37 -3.49
N VAL A 93 5.73 -2.37 -3.86
CA VAL A 93 4.78 -1.71 -2.96
C VAL A 93 3.37 -1.98 -3.48
N ASP A 94 2.56 -2.64 -2.66
CA ASP A 94 1.14 -2.82 -2.89
C ASP A 94 0.37 -1.90 -1.93
N SER A 95 -0.66 -1.21 -2.42
CA SER A 95 -1.43 -0.25 -1.62
C SER A 95 -2.93 -0.46 -1.81
N TRP A 96 -3.66 -0.41 -0.69
CA TRP A 96 -5.11 -0.53 -0.63
C TRP A 96 -5.68 0.58 0.22
N VAL A 97 -6.82 1.11 -0.18
CA VAL A 97 -7.44 2.28 0.46
C VAL A 97 -8.94 2.11 0.49
N SER A 98 -9.57 2.54 1.60
CA SER A 98 -10.98 2.27 1.84
C SER A 98 -11.90 3.03 0.89
N TRP A 99 -11.55 4.27 0.53
CA TRP A 99 -12.32 5.10 -0.39
C TRP A 99 -12.38 4.51 -1.82
N ALA A 100 -11.42 3.67 -2.20
CA ALA A 100 -11.41 2.96 -3.48
C ALA A 100 -12.18 1.63 -3.43
N GLY A 101 -12.74 1.25 -2.27
CA GLY A 101 -13.42 -0.02 -2.08
C GLY A 101 -12.50 -1.24 -2.12
N SER A 102 -11.18 -1.04 -2.06
CA SER A 102 -10.18 -2.13 -2.04
C SER A 102 -9.76 -2.53 -0.62
N LEU A 103 -10.27 -1.84 0.39
CA LEU A 103 -10.03 -2.07 1.81
C LEU A 103 -11.31 -1.81 2.61
N GLU A 104 -11.66 -2.73 3.50
CA GLU A 104 -12.68 -2.51 4.52
C GLU A 104 -12.04 -2.61 5.89
N ALA A 105 -12.45 -1.75 6.83
CA ALA A 105 -11.87 -1.69 8.17
C ALA A 105 -12.96 -1.64 9.24
N ASN A 106 -12.83 -2.51 10.24
CA ASN A 106 -13.76 -2.58 11.35
C ASN A 106 -12.98 -2.69 12.65
N LEU A 107 -13.10 -1.69 13.50
CA LEU A 107 -12.61 -1.73 14.87
C LEU A 107 -13.76 -2.08 15.80
N ASN A 108 -13.63 -3.21 16.50
CA ASN A 108 -14.55 -3.61 17.56
C ASN A 108 -13.76 -3.85 18.84
N ASP A 109 -14.10 -3.11 19.90
CA ASP A 109 -13.33 -3.01 21.12
C ASP A 109 -11.85 -2.68 20.84
N ASN A 110 -10.97 -3.67 21.01
CA ASN A 110 -9.53 -3.57 20.81
C ASN A 110 -9.06 -4.35 19.58
N VAL A 111 -9.97 -4.83 18.73
CA VAL A 111 -9.64 -5.68 17.59
C VAL A 111 -9.92 -4.94 16.30
N LEU A 112 -8.86 -4.62 15.56
CA LEU A 112 -8.97 -4.06 14.22
C LEU A 112 -8.92 -5.20 13.20
N GLU A 113 -9.98 -5.34 12.42
CA GLU A 113 -10.08 -6.27 11.31
C GLU A 113 -10.05 -5.49 9.99
N LEU A 114 -9.15 -5.89 9.09
CA LEU A 114 -9.04 -5.35 7.74
C LEU A 114 -9.31 -6.45 6.72
N ASP A 115 -10.23 -6.19 5.80
CA ASP A 115 -10.50 -7.04 4.64
C ASP A 115 -9.92 -6.35 3.39
N VAL A 116 -8.97 -7.03 2.74
CA VAL A 116 -8.17 -6.52 1.62
C VAL A 116 -8.58 -7.21 0.33
N PHE A 117 -9.02 -6.44 -0.66
CA PHE A 117 -9.52 -6.97 -1.93
C PHE A 117 -8.45 -6.82 -3.03
N GLU A 118 -7.61 -7.84 -3.21
CA GLU A 118 -6.44 -7.77 -4.11
C GLU A 118 -6.75 -7.74 -5.61
N ARG A 119 -7.93 -8.22 -6.05
CA ARG A 119 -8.29 -8.28 -7.47
C ARG A 119 -9.54 -7.47 -7.79
N THR A 120 -10.62 -7.78 -7.08
CA THR A 120 -11.92 -7.13 -7.25
C THR A 120 -12.61 -7.00 -5.89
N PRO A 121 -13.49 -6.01 -5.71
CA PRO A 121 -14.27 -5.85 -4.47
C PRO A 121 -15.18 -7.05 -4.11
N HIS A 122 -15.35 -8.02 -5.01
CA HIS A 122 -16.14 -9.24 -4.81
C HIS A 122 -15.29 -10.50 -4.65
N SER A 123 -13.96 -10.39 -4.76
CA SER A 123 -13.06 -11.50 -4.48
C SER A 123 -13.05 -11.83 -3.00
N SER A 124 -12.77 -13.09 -2.64
CA SER A 124 -12.55 -13.43 -1.22
C SER A 124 -11.39 -12.59 -0.68
N PRO A 125 -11.61 -11.76 0.35
CA PRO A 125 -10.59 -10.85 0.81
C PRO A 125 -9.45 -11.60 1.51
N ALA A 126 -8.25 -11.05 1.42
CA ALA A 126 -7.21 -11.32 2.39
C ALA A 126 -7.60 -10.62 3.71
N LYS A 127 -7.27 -11.22 4.84
CA LYS A 127 -7.68 -10.75 6.16
C LYS A 127 -6.48 -10.36 6.99
N ILE A 128 -6.51 -9.17 7.58
CA ILE A 128 -5.58 -8.77 8.65
C ILE A 128 -6.38 -8.62 9.94
N LYS A 129 -5.89 -9.20 11.02
CA LYS A 129 -6.44 -9.06 12.36
C LYS A 129 -5.35 -8.56 13.31
N LEU A 130 -5.68 -7.50 14.04
CA LEU A 130 -4.80 -6.85 15.01
C LEU A 130 -5.51 -6.76 16.35
N GLU A 131 -4.84 -7.20 17.41
CA GLU A 131 -5.24 -6.82 18.77
C GLU A 131 -4.41 -5.61 19.18
N LEU A 132 -5.10 -4.55 19.57
CA LEU A 132 -4.53 -3.26 19.89
C LEU A 132 -4.58 -3.02 21.40
N ASP A 133 -3.66 -2.21 21.88
CA ASP A 133 -3.67 -1.68 23.24
C ASP A 133 -3.74 -0.16 23.19
N PHE A 134 -4.87 0.36 23.68
CA PHE A 134 -5.15 1.80 23.79
C PHE A 134 -4.88 2.36 25.20
N SER A 135 -4.27 1.58 26.10
CA SER A 135 -3.93 2.02 27.46
C SER A 135 -2.94 3.19 27.46
N ASN A 136 -2.07 3.28 26.45
CA ASN A 136 -1.19 4.42 26.26
C ASN A 136 -1.90 5.51 25.44
N THR A 137 -2.00 6.71 26.01
CA THR A 137 -2.66 7.86 25.38
C THR A 137 -1.84 8.49 24.25
N GLN A 138 -0.55 8.19 24.15
CA GLN A 138 0.37 8.77 23.17
C GLN A 138 0.57 7.89 21.93
N SER A 139 0.41 6.57 22.06
CA SER A 139 0.57 5.65 20.94
C SER A 139 -0.27 4.38 21.11
N VAL A 140 -0.86 3.92 20.01
CA VAL A 140 -1.52 2.61 19.95
C VAL A 140 -0.44 1.54 19.84
N GLN A 141 -0.47 0.56 20.74
CA GLN A 141 0.45 -0.59 20.69
C GLN A 141 -0.25 -1.80 20.06
N ILE A 142 0.54 -2.68 19.45
CA ILE A 142 0.04 -3.96 18.92
C ILE A 142 0.35 -5.05 19.92
N LYS A 143 -0.66 -5.82 20.30
CA LYS A 143 -0.53 -7.07 21.08
C LYS A 143 -0.36 -8.28 20.19
N SER A 144 -1.10 -8.34 19.09
CA SER A 144 -1.00 -9.44 18.14
C SER A 144 -1.29 -8.97 16.71
N PHE A 145 -0.66 -9.66 15.76
CA PHE A 145 -0.83 -9.44 14.33
C PHE A 145 -0.98 -10.79 13.63
N LYS A 146 -1.98 -10.88 12.76
CA LYS A 146 -2.15 -12.02 11.87
C LYS A 146 -2.67 -11.55 10.52
N ALA A 147 -1.98 -11.91 9.45
CA ALA A 147 -2.37 -11.59 8.09
C ALA A 147 -2.49 -12.89 7.27
N THR A 148 -3.60 -13.11 6.59
CA THR A 148 -3.89 -14.39 5.90
C THR A 148 -4.62 -14.16 4.58
N GLY A 149 -4.50 -15.12 3.67
CA GLY A 149 -5.30 -15.13 2.44
C GLY A 149 -4.76 -14.27 1.31
N PHE A 150 -3.54 -13.75 1.45
CA PHE A 150 -2.87 -13.00 0.40
C PHE A 150 -2.40 -13.91 -0.73
N PHE A 151 -2.55 -13.45 -1.96
CA PHE A 151 -2.09 -14.15 -3.17
C PHE A 151 -0.70 -13.68 -3.58
N ASN A 152 0.20 -14.62 -3.86
CA ASN A 152 1.46 -14.32 -4.54
C ASN A 152 1.96 -15.55 -5.30
N SER A 153 1.34 -15.79 -6.46
CA SER A 153 1.63 -16.93 -7.33
C SER A 153 3.03 -16.90 -7.93
N LYS A 154 3.68 -15.72 -7.99
CA LYS A 154 5.03 -15.57 -8.53
C LYS A 154 6.09 -16.11 -7.55
N LYS A 155 5.92 -15.87 -6.25
CA LYS A 155 6.85 -16.35 -5.22
C LYS A 155 6.53 -17.76 -4.72
N TRP A 156 5.25 -18.14 -4.72
CA TRP A 156 4.81 -19.45 -4.23
C TRP A 156 3.94 -20.17 -5.28
N PRO A 157 4.56 -20.74 -6.32
CA PRO A 157 3.83 -21.55 -7.28
C PRO A 157 3.21 -22.76 -6.56
N GLY A 158 1.88 -22.90 -6.63
CA GLY A 158 1.13 -24.00 -6.02
C GLY A 158 0.59 -23.75 -4.61
N THR A 159 0.82 -22.56 -4.03
CA THR A 159 0.14 -22.14 -2.79
C THR A 159 -0.80 -20.99 -3.07
N ASP A 160 -2.10 -21.22 -2.86
CA ASP A 160 -3.11 -20.22 -3.20
C ASP A 160 -3.19 -19.07 -2.19
N ARG A 161 -2.75 -19.27 -0.94
CA ARG A 161 -2.91 -18.29 0.14
C ARG A 161 -1.74 -18.31 1.12
N VAL A 162 -1.20 -17.13 1.41
CA VAL A 162 -0.07 -16.93 2.33
C VAL A 162 -0.56 -16.45 3.70
N GLU A 163 0.05 -16.95 4.77
CA GLU A 163 -0.08 -16.44 6.14
C GLU A 163 1.22 -15.70 6.51
N PHE A 164 1.08 -14.46 6.99
CA PHE A 164 2.18 -13.67 7.52
C PHE A 164 2.11 -13.60 9.04
N VAL A 165 3.27 -13.78 9.66
CA VAL A 165 3.49 -13.69 11.11
C VAL A 165 4.48 -12.57 11.41
N PRO A 166 4.33 -11.85 12.54
CA PRO A 166 5.23 -10.76 12.87
C PRO A 166 6.64 -11.29 13.13
N LEU A 167 7.64 -10.53 12.69
CA LEU A 167 9.03 -10.81 13.04
C LEU A 167 9.28 -10.39 14.49
N PRO A 168 9.99 -11.20 15.30
CA PRO A 168 10.42 -10.79 16.62
C PRO A 168 11.46 -9.65 16.49
N GLY A 169 11.34 -8.66 17.38
CA GLY A 169 12.02 -7.35 17.25
C GLY A 169 13.54 -7.35 17.42
N ASP A 170 14.17 -8.51 17.59
CA ASP A 170 15.60 -8.70 17.80
C ASP A 170 16.32 -9.35 16.60
N GLN A 171 15.61 -9.65 15.51
CA GLN A 171 16.20 -10.28 14.34
C GLN A 171 16.80 -9.26 13.36
N THR A 172 18.07 -9.47 13.00
CA THR A 172 18.75 -8.77 11.90
C THR A 172 19.07 -9.77 10.79
N LYS A 173 18.59 -9.49 9.58
CA LYS A 173 18.95 -10.28 8.38
C LYS A 173 19.63 -9.38 7.35
N GLN A 174 20.77 -9.84 6.86
CA GLN A 174 21.38 -9.25 5.68
C GLN A 174 20.53 -9.61 4.45
N LEU A 175 20.10 -8.60 3.70
CA LEU A 175 19.33 -8.81 2.47
C LEU A 175 20.21 -9.52 1.43
N ASN A 176 19.55 -10.26 0.53
CA ASN A 176 20.21 -11.07 -0.49
C ASN A 176 21.00 -10.25 -1.54
N CYS A 177 20.86 -8.92 -1.54
CA CYS A 177 21.65 -8.03 -2.38
C CYS A 177 22.38 -6.96 -1.57
N PRO A 178 23.59 -6.56 -1.98
CA PRO A 178 24.18 -5.31 -1.52
C PRO A 178 23.26 -4.16 -1.97
N VAL A 179 22.58 -3.53 -1.02
CA VAL A 179 21.68 -2.41 -1.31
C VAL A 179 22.52 -1.20 -1.69
N PHE A 180 22.57 -0.87 -2.98
CA PHE A 180 23.08 0.42 -3.45
C PHE A 180 21.88 1.36 -3.64
N LEU A 181 21.77 2.38 -2.79
CA LEU A 181 20.73 3.40 -2.94
C LEU A 181 21.13 4.37 -4.05
N PRO A 182 20.32 4.56 -5.10
CA PRO A 182 20.64 5.49 -6.18
C PRO A 182 20.81 6.91 -5.63
N GLY A 183 21.84 7.62 -6.10
CA GLY A 183 22.20 8.96 -5.61
C GLY A 183 23.09 8.98 -4.37
N ILE A 184 23.31 7.83 -3.72
CA ILE A 184 24.33 7.67 -2.68
C ILE A 184 25.51 6.97 -3.34
N THR A 185 26.49 7.73 -3.80
CA THR A 185 27.75 7.15 -4.23
C THR A 185 28.38 6.45 -3.03
N SER A 186 28.76 5.19 -3.18
CA SER A 186 29.66 4.54 -2.22
C SER A 186 31.06 5.12 -2.40
N GLU A 187 31.23 6.41 -2.10
CA GLU A 187 32.58 6.95 -1.97
C GLU A 187 33.15 6.49 -0.63
N LYS A 188 33.87 5.37 -0.68
CA LYS A 188 35.18 5.29 -0.03
C LYS A 188 36.15 4.58 -0.97
N LYS A 189 37.16 5.35 -1.39
CA LYS A 189 38.42 4.87 -1.97
C LYS A 189 39.09 3.84 -1.07
#